data_AF-A0A554JBT4-F1
#
_entry.id   AF-A0A554JBT4-F1
#
_cell.length_a   1.000
_cell.length_b   1.000
_cell.length_c   1.000
_cell.angle_alpha   90.00
_cell.angle_beta   90.00
_cell.angle_gamma   90.00
#
_symmetry.space_group_name_H-M   'P 1'
#
loop_
_entity.id
_entity.type
_entity.pdbx_description
1 polymer ?
#
loop_
_entity_poly.entity_id
_entity_poly.type
_entity_poly.pdbx_seq_one_letter_code
_entity_poly.pdbx_strand_id
1 'polypeptide(L)'
;EGLSNKVGTEVIHEHNDNRIHIEGVLLDPHNAEVSHFFELIGGELHNDHINVPTDKGIVSLQNGQTCPDQTPATLQVFVYKTQGDTFSQTKLSDPEAYIISPHSQVPPGDCIIIEFGPVREKTDKLCNFYKVAVQKGDLYER
;
A
#
# COMPACT_ATOMS: atom_id res chain seq x y z
N GLU A 1 -9.97 1.49 -11.56
CA GLU A 1 -10.92 1.47 -10.43
C GLU A 1 -10.09 1.37 -9.16
N GLY A 2 -10.32 2.24 -8.18
CA GLY A 2 -9.53 2.32 -6.95
C GLY A 2 -10.22 1.64 -5.76
N LEU A 3 -9.48 1.41 -4.69
CA LEU A 3 -10.03 1.03 -3.39
C LEU A 3 -10.81 2.23 -2.83
N SER A 4 -12.14 2.25 -2.99
CA SER A 4 -12.97 3.25 -2.31
C SER A 4 -13.51 2.61 -1.04
N ASN A 5 -13.01 3.06 0.11
CA ASN A 5 -13.53 2.64 1.41
C ASN A 5 -14.14 3.83 2.13
N LYS A 6 -15.46 3.79 2.36
CA LYS A 6 -16.17 4.74 3.26
C LYS A 6 -16.40 4.17 4.66
N VAL A 7 -15.87 2.99 4.95
CA VAL A 7 -16.03 2.20 6.17
C VAL A 7 -14.70 2.11 6.92
N GLY A 8 -13.92 3.20 6.93
CA GLY A 8 -12.81 3.30 7.88
C GLY A 8 -13.32 3.52 9.30
N THR A 9 -12.51 3.21 10.31
CA THR A 9 -12.79 3.71 11.67
C THR A 9 -12.44 5.19 11.73
N GLU A 10 -12.78 5.89 12.83
CA GLU A 10 -12.33 7.28 13.03
C GLU A 10 -10.80 7.43 13.01
N VAL A 11 -10.06 6.33 13.22
CA VAL A 11 -8.60 6.33 13.37
C VAL A 11 -7.86 5.99 12.09
N ILE A 12 -8.39 5.11 11.23
CA ILE A 12 -7.76 4.76 9.96
C ILE A 12 -8.79 4.62 8.84
N HIS A 13 -8.60 5.39 7.78
CA HIS A 13 -9.58 5.54 6.69
C HIS A 13 -8.95 6.01 5.39
N GLU A 14 -9.71 5.91 4.30
CA GLU A 14 -9.34 6.40 2.96
C GLU A 14 -10.14 7.68 2.64
N HIS A 15 -9.47 8.70 2.11
CA HIS A 15 -10.07 10.04 1.87
C HIS A 15 -10.49 10.29 0.40
N ASN A 16 -10.83 9.26 -0.38
CA ASN A 16 -11.03 9.33 -1.84
C ASN A 16 -9.92 10.07 -2.62
N ASP A 17 -8.75 10.27 -2.00
CA ASP A 17 -7.55 10.85 -2.58
C ASP A 17 -6.50 9.78 -2.88
N ASN A 18 -6.89 8.50 -2.75
CA ASN A 18 -6.05 7.31 -2.89
C ASN A 18 -4.95 7.24 -1.83
N ARG A 19 -5.25 7.68 -0.61
CA ARG A 19 -4.35 7.59 0.54
C ARG A 19 -5.04 6.95 1.73
N ILE A 20 -4.26 6.17 2.48
CA ILE A 20 -4.62 5.71 3.81
C ILE A 20 -4.19 6.79 4.79
N HIS A 21 -5.13 7.28 5.58
CA HIS A 21 -4.88 8.24 6.64
C HIS A 21 -4.98 7.53 7.98
N ILE A 22 -4.11 7.93 8.91
CA ILE A 22 -4.23 7.57 10.32
C ILE A 22 -4.39 8.87 11.10
N GLU A 23 -5.52 9.04 11.77
CA GLU A 23 -5.89 10.26 12.48
C GLU A 23 -6.12 9.95 13.97
N GLY A 24 -5.58 10.80 14.85
CA GLY A 24 -5.71 10.63 16.30
C GLY A 24 -4.51 9.96 16.97
N VAL A 25 -4.71 9.50 18.22
CA VAL A 25 -3.65 8.88 19.03
C VAL A 25 -3.70 7.37 18.85
N LEU A 26 -2.62 6.80 18.31
CA LEU A 26 -2.43 5.36 18.25
C LEU A 26 -2.09 4.83 19.65
N LEU A 27 -3.01 4.04 20.22
CA LEU A 27 -2.79 3.34 21.49
C LEU A 27 -2.16 1.95 21.29
N ASP A 28 -2.28 1.41 20.08
CA ASP A 28 -1.77 0.10 19.68
C ASP A 28 -1.08 0.22 18.31
N PRO A 29 0.19 -0.23 18.15
CA PRO A 29 0.88 -0.27 16.86
C PRO A 29 0.15 -1.07 15.78
N HIS A 30 -0.63 -2.10 16.16
CA HIS A 30 -1.45 -2.88 15.23
C HIS A 30 -2.38 -2.00 14.39
N ASN A 31 -2.89 -0.91 14.99
CA ASN A 31 -3.78 0.02 14.30
C ASN A 31 -3.11 0.79 13.16
N ALA A 32 -1.78 0.72 13.05
CA ALA A 32 -0.99 1.32 11.98
C ALA A 32 -0.39 0.30 11.00
N GLU A 33 -0.71 -0.98 11.18
CA GLU A 33 -0.32 -2.04 10.24
C GLU A 33 -1.15 -1.95 8.95
N VAL A 34 -0.52 -2.26 7.82
CA VAL A 34 -1.21 -2.25 6.52
C VAL A 34 -2.28 -3.34 6.46
N SER A 35 -2.04 -4.50 7.07
CA SER A 35 -3.03 -5.57 7.24
C SER A 35 -4.31 -5.06 7.87
N HIS A 36 -4.18 -4.30 8.96
CA HIS A 36 -5.31 -3.76 9.70
C HIS A 36 -6.18 -2.81 8.86
N PHE A 37 -5.57 -2.03 7.95
CA PHE A 37 -6.36 -1.26 6.97
C PHE A 37 -7.27 -2.18 6.15
N PHE A 38 -6.74 -3.30 5.63
CA PHE A 38 -7.54 -4.24 4.84
C PHE A 38 -8.64 -4.92 5.66
N GLU A 39 -8.36 -5.29 6.92
CA GLU A 39 -9.37 -5.84 7.84
C GLU A 39 -10.56 -4.89 7.99
N LEU A 40 -10.29 -3.59 8.20
CA LEU A 40 -11.31 -2.58 8.41
C LEU A 40 -12.17 -2.33 7.18
N ILE A 41 -11.61 -2.48 5.97
CA ILE A 41 -12.37 -2.34 4.74
C ILE A 41 -13.23 -3.60 4.45
N GLY A 42 -13.12 -4.65 5.27
CA GLY A 42 -13.77 -5.95 5.06
C GLY A 42 -12.99 -6.89 4.14
N GLY A 43 -11.70 -6.63 3.97
CA GLY A 43 -10.73 -7.45 3.24
C GLY A 43 -9.69 -8.06 4.18
N GLU A 44 -8.64 -8.62 3.60
CA GLU A 44 -7.54 -9.25 4.33
C GLU A 44 -6.25 -9.08 3.51
N LEU A 45 -5.12 -8.87 4.17
CA LEU A 45 -3.80 -8.88 3.54
C LEU A 45 -2.89 -9.79 4.35
N HIS A 46 -2.39 -10.83 3.69
CA HIS A 46 -1.41 -11.76 4.23
C HIS A 46 -0.22 -11.90 3.28
N ASN A 47 0.81 -12.62 3.72
CA ASN A 47 2.03 -12.82 2.94
C ASN A 47 1.83 -13.57 1.62
N ASP A 48 0.76 -14.36 1.49
CA ASP A 48 0.49 -15.19 0.32
C ASP A 48 -0.82 -14.89 -0.40
N HIS A 49 -1.66 -14.00 0.14
CA HIS A 49 -2.93 -13.65 -0.48
C HIS A 49 -3.43 -12.28 -0.04
N ILE A 50 -4.33 -11.74 -0.85
CA ILE A 50 -5.06 -10.51 -0.56
C ILE A 50 -6.52 -10.67 -0.97
N ASN A 51 -7.41 -10.26 -0.08
CA ASN A 51 -8.85 -10.17 -0.30
C ASN A 51 -9.26 -8.70 -0.27
N VAL A 52 -9.88 -8.23 -1.34
CA VAL A 52 -10.29 -6.84 -1.49
C VAL A 52 -11.78 -6.78 -1.83
N PRO A 53 -12.63 -6.22 -0.96
CA PRO A 53 -14.01 -5.96 -1.31
C PRO A 53 -14.09 -4.84 -2.35
N THR A 54 -14.86 -5.09 -3.41
CA THR A 54 -15.15 -4.13 -4.49
C THR A 54 -16.66 -4.03 -4.72
N ASP A 55 -17.08 -3.09 -5.54
CA ASP A 55 -18.48 -2.96 -6.00
C ASP A 55 -18.98 -4.19 -6.77
N LYS A 56 -18.07 -5.00 -7.33
CA LYS A 56 -18.35 -6.23 -8.08
C LYS A 56 -18.21 -7.50 -7.23
N GLY A 57 -17.99 -7.37 -5.92
CA GLY A 57 -17.74 -8.47 -5.00
C GLY A 57 -16.30 -8.51 -4.49
N ILE A 58 -15.91 -9.62 -3.85
CA ILE A 58 -14.56 -9.77 -3.31
C ILE A 58 -13.61 -10.21 -4.43
N VAL A 59 -12.54 -9.45 -4.62
CA VAL A 59 -11.38 -9.84 -5.43
C VAL A 59 -10.41 -10.57 -4.52
N SER A 60 -10.18 -11.85 -4.80
CA SER A 60 -9.24 -12.71 -4.05
C SER A 60 -8.07 -13.10 -4.94
N LEU A 61 -6.86 -12.71 -4.56
CA LEU A 61 -5.62 -13.05 -5.24
C LEU A 61 -4.75 -13.88 -4.31
N GLN A 62 -4.26 -15.02 -4.78
CA GLN A 62 -3.47 -15.95 -3.99
C GLN A 62 -2.23 -16.41 -4.77
N ASN A 63 -1.10 -16.51 -4.09
CA ASN A 63 0.15 -17.01 -4.66
C ASN A 63 -0.05 -18.33 -5.39
N GLY A 64 0.55 -18.42 -6.59
CA GLY A 64 0.44 -19.60 -7.45
C GLY A 64 -0.76 -19.60 -8.38
N GLN A 65 -1.70 -18.65 -8.25
CA GLN A 65 -2.67 -18.41 -9.31
C GLN A 65 -1.96 -17.93 -10.58
N THR A 66 -2.54 -18.24 -11.73
CA THR A 66 -1.99 -17.84 -13.03
C THR A 66 -2.62 -16.54 -13.51
N CYS A 67 -1.80 -15.63 -14.01
CA CYS A 67 -2.24 -14.49 -14.79
C CYS A 67 -2.93 -14.94 -16.10
N PRO A 68 -3.65 -14.06 -16.82
CA PRO A 68 -4.29 -14.39 -18.10
C PRO A 68 -3.34 -14.95 -19.18
N ASP A 69 -2.04 -14.64 -19.06
CA ASP A 69 -0.97 -15.15 -19.91
C ASP A 69 -0.41 -16.52 -19.45
N GLN A 70 -1.06 -17.17 -18.49
CA GLN A 70 -0.69 -18.45 -17.88
C GLN A 70 0.60 -18.40 -17.04
N THR A 71 1.16 -17.23 -16.78
CA THR A 71 2.33 -17.11 -15.90
C THR A 71 1.91 -17.22 -14.42
N PRO A 72 2.63 -17.98 -13.60
CA PRO A 72 2.41 -17.98 -12.15
C PRO A 72 2.65 -16.59 -11.57
N ALA A 73 1.73 -16.15 -10.72
CA ALA A 73 1.79 -14.87 -10.05
C ALA A 73 1.96 -15.02 -8.55
N THR A 74 2.64 -14.03 -7.98
CA THR A 74 2.87 -13.89 -6.55
C THR A 74 2.51 -12.48 -6.12
N LEU A 75 1.91 -12.37 -4.94
CA LEU A 75 1.69 -11.13 -4.23
C LEU A 75 3.04 -10.56 -3.78
N GLN A 76 3.27 -9.31 -4.11
CA GLN A 76 4.50 -8.60 -3.79
C GLN A 76 4.17 -7.18 -3.38
N VAL A 77 4.77 -6.71 -2.29
CA VAL A 77 4.55 -5.37 -1.77
C VAL A 77 5.87 -4.60 -1.76
N PHE A 78 5.83 -3.41 -2.33
CA PHE A 78 6.95 -2.49 -2.39
C PHE A 78 6.57 -1.21 -1.66
N VAL A 79 7.52 -0.62 -0.95
CA VAL A 79 7.32 0.67 -0.29
C VAL A 79 8.41 1.63 -0.68
N TYR A 80 8.02 2.83 -1.08
CA TYR A 80 8.91 3.98 -1.14
C TYR A 80 8.75 4.81 0.13
N LYS A 81 9.88 5.14 0.75
CA LYS A 81 9.97 6.02 1.93
C LYS A 81 10.89 7.19 1.61
N THR A 82 10.56 8.37 2.13
CA THR A 82 11.42 9.55 2.03
C THR A 82 12.47 9.60 3.13
N GLN A 83 13.62 10.16 2.81
CA GLN A 83 14.66 10.54 3.76
C GLN A 83 15.27 11.86 3.30
N GLY A 84 14.83 12.96 3.91
CA GLY A 84 15.19 14.31 3.46
C GLY A 84 14.53 14.62 2.11
N ASP A 85 15.34 15.06 1.15
CA ASP A 85 14.95 15.31 -0.25
C ASP A 85 15.10 14.06 -1.13
N THR A 86 15.44 12.91 -0.56
CA THR A 86 15.57 11.66 -1.31
C THR A 86 14.48 10.66 -0.96
N PHE A 87 14.28 9.67 -1.82
CA PHE A 87 13.43 8.53 -1.52
C PHE A 87 14.01 7.23 -2.08
N SER A 88 13.67 6.11 -1.43
CA SER A 88 14.17 4.79 -1.81
C SER A 88 13.08 3.73 -1.69
N GLN A 89 13.13 2.76 -2.59
CA GLN A 89 12.25 1.59 -2.60
C GLN A 89 12.78 0.47 -1.70
N THR A 90 11.87 -0.24 -1.04
CA THR A 90 12.14 -1.52 -0.37
C THR A 90 11.03 -2.51 -0.71
N LYS A 91 11.40 -3.73 -1.12
CA LYS A 91 10.46 -4.86 -1.21
C LYS A 91 10.25 -5.42 0.19
N LEU A 92 8.99 -5.55 0.62
CA LEU A 92 8.66 -6.09 1.94
C LEU A 92 8.72 -7.62 1.92
N SER A 93 9.36 -8.20 2.92
CA SER A 93 9.31 -9.64 3.19
C SER A 93 8.09 -10.04 4.01
N ASP A 94 7.54 -9.08 4.78
CA ASP A 94 6.38 -9.26 5.63
C ASP A 94 5.47 -8.01 5.51
N PRO A 95 4.68 -7.91 4.43
CA PRO A 95 3.72 -6.83 4.26
C PRO A 95 2.63 -6.74 5.31
N GLU A 96 2.27 -7.86 5.96
CA GLU A 96 1.21 -7.91 6.97
C GLU A 96 1.58 -7.02 8.17
N ALA A 97 2.76 -7.26 8.74
CA ALA A 97 3.28 -6.51 9.89
C ALA A 97 3.88 -5.13 9.55
N TYR A 98 3.67 -4.61 8.33
CA TYR A 98 4.24 -3.33 7.94
C TYR A 98 3.53 -2.17 8.61
N ILE A 99 4.25 -1.45 9.48
CA ILE A 99 3.76 -0.24 10.15
C ILE A 99 3.97 0.99 9.27
N ILE A 100 2.86 1.68 8.97
CA ILE A 100 2.86 2.93 8.20
C ILE A 100 3.60 4.02 8.99
N SER A 101 4.48 4.75 8.30
CA SER A 101 5.30 5.77 8.94
C SER A 101 4.45 6.95 9.46
N PRO A 102 4.73 7.47 10.67
CA PRO A 102 3.92 8.53 11.30
C PRO A 102 4.28 9.92 10.75
N HIS A 103 4.19 10.10 9.44
CA HIS A 103 4.48 11.39 8.81
C HIS A 103 3.29 12.34 8.96
N SER A 104 3.50 13.45 9.65
CA SER A 104 2.49 14.48 9.86
C SER A 104 2.31 15.45 8.67
N GLN A 105 3.23 15.42 7.70
CA GLN A 105 3.12 16.21 6.47
C GLN A 105 2.77 15.29 5.31
N VAL A 106 1.82 15.76 4.50
CA VAL A 106 1.46 15.15 3.22
C VAL A 106 1.85 16.15 2.12
N PRO A 107 2.92 15.92 1.34
CA PRO A 107 3.97 14.89 1.47
C PRO A 107 4.89 15.11 2.68
N PRO A 108 5.54 14.07 3.26
CA PRO A 108 5.81 12.75 2.69
C PRO A 108 5.14 11.57 3.42
N GLY A 109 4.14 10.92 2.81
CA GLY A 109 3.67 9.60 3.27
C GLY A 109 4.48 8.45 2.67
N ASP A 110 4.33 7.26 3.23
CA ASP A 110 4.80 6.04 2.56
C ASP A 110 4.02 5.83 1.24
N CYS A 111 4.71 5.41 0.19
CA CYS A 111 4.04 4.96 -1.04
C CYS A 111 4.10 3.43 -1.08
N ILE A 112 2.98 2.80 -0.74
CA ILE A 112 2.81 1.35 -0.73
C ILE A 112 2.24 0.91 -2.08
N ILE A 113 2.89 -0.05 -2.72
CA ILE A 113 2.52 -0.60 -4.01
C ILE A 113 2.36 -2.11 -3.84
N ILE A 114 1.14 -2.60 -4.05
CA ILE A 114 0.81 -4.02 -4.01
C ILE A 114 0.66 -4.50 -5.45
N GLU A 115 1.45 -5.48 -5.83
CA GLU A 115 1.43 -6.11 -7.16
C GLU A 115 1.13 -7.58 -7.05
N PHE A 116 0.37 -8.10 -8.02
CA PHE A 116 0.16 -9.51 -8.21
C PHE A 116 0.63 -9.89 -9.61
N GLY A 117 1.73 -10.63 -9.70
CA GLY A 117 2.36 -10.95 -10.98
C GLY A 117 3.68 -11.70 -10.82
N PRO A 118 4.49 -11.82 -11.90
CA PRO A 118 5.79 -12.48 -11.84
C PRO A 118 6.69 -11.89 -10.75
N VAL A 119 7.50 -12.73 -10.11
CA VAL A 119 8.43 -12.30 -9.06
C VAL A 119 9.40 -11.25 -9.60
N ARG A 120 9.56 -10.15 -8.85
CA ARG A 120 10.43 -9.01 -9.16
C ARG A 120 11.09 -8.48 -7.90
N GLU A 121 12.29 -7.92 -8.05
CA GLU A 121 13.02 -7.27 -6.95
C GLU A 121 12.65 -5.80 -6.77
N LYS A 122 12.05 -5.19 -7.79
CA LYS A 122 11.64 -3.78 -7.83
C LYS A 122 10.35 -3.62 -8.65
N THR A 123 9.54 -2.62 -8.32
CA THR A 123 8.45 -2.11 -9.16
C THR A 123 8.91 -0.89 -9.97
N ASP A 124 8.30 -0.70 -11.13
CA ASP A 124 8.35 0.49 -11.98
C ASP A 124 7.22 1.48 -11.67
N LYS A 125 6.33 1.14 -10.73
CA LYS A 125 5.21 1.99 -10.31
C LYS A 125 5.69 2.99 -9.27
N LEU A 126 5.02 4.14 -9.26
CA LEU A 126 5.25 5.20 -8.29
C LEU A 126 3.93 5.91 -7.99
N CYS A 127 3.64 6.14 -6.72
CA CYS A 127 2.43 6.85 -6.30
C CYS A 127 2.45 8.28 -6.84
N ASN A 128 1.26 8.80 -7.15
CA ASN A 128 1.14 10.09 -7.86
C ASN A 128 1.77 11.26 -7.11
N PHE A 129 1.71 11.28 -5.78
CA PHE A 129 2.32 12.36 -4.99
C PHE A 129 3.85 12.35 -5.04
N TYR A 130 4.49 11.18 -5.09
CA TYR A 130 5.94 11.08 -5.35
C TYR A 130 6.26 11.56 -6.77
N LYS A 131 5.50 11.14 -7.78
CA LYS A 131 5.69 11.60 -9.17
C LYS A 131 5.64 13.13 -9.27
N VAL A 132 4.66 13.76 -8.62
CA VAL A 132 4.51 15.23 -8.61
C VAL A 132 5.68 15.90 -7.89
N ALA A 133 6.12 15.38 -6.74
CA ALA A 133 7.27 15.93 -6.01
C ALA A 133 8.57 15.85 -6.83
N VAL A 134 8.82 14.73 -7.50
CA VAL A 134 9.96 14.58 -8.42
C VAL A 134 9.88 15.57 -9.58
N GLN A 135 8.72 15.75 -10.19
CA GLN A 135 8.52 16.71 -11.29
C GLN A 135 8.75 18.17 -10.88
N LYS A 136 8.45 18.52 -9.62
CA LYS A 136 8.71 19.84 -9.04
C LYS A 136 10.18 20.04 -8.64
N GLY A 137 10.95 18.96 -8.52
CA GLY A 137 12.30 18.99 -7.97
C GLY A 137 12.35 18.98 -6.45
N ASP A 138 11.26 18.58 -5.79
CA ASP A 138 11.17 18.51 -4.32
C ASP A 138 11.71 17.19 -3.76
N LEU A 139 11.77 16.14 -4.60
CA LEU A 139 12.27 14.80 -4.24
C LEU A 139 13.13 14.19 -5.35
N TYR A 140 14.11 13.38 -4.95
CA TYR A 140 15.04 12.67 -5.84
C TYR A 140 15.14 11.19 -5.47
N GLU A 141 15.18 10.30 -6.48
CA GLU A 141 15.39 8.87 -6.23
C GLU A 141 16.85 8.61 -5.84
N ARG A 142 17.06 7.80 -4.79
CA ARG A 142 18.38 7.42 -4.30
C ARG A 142 18.95 6.17 -5.00
#